data_AF-A0AA46U9R2-F1
#
_entry.id   AF-A0AA46U9R2-F1
#
_cell.length_a   1.000
_cell.length_b   1.000
_cell.length_c   1.000
_cell.angle_alpha   90.00
_cell.angle_beta   90.00
_cell.angle_gamma   90.00
#
_symmetry.space_group_name_H-M   'P 1'
#
loop_
_entity.id
_entity.type
_entity.pdbx_description
1 polymer ?
#
loop_
_entity_poly.entity_id
_entity_poly.type
_entity_poly.pdbx_seq_one_letter_code
_entity_poly.pdbx_strand_id
1 'polypeptide(L)'
;MEKVKMISLDYNQILEYQADRYPYLFFDRIDEVIPGQRCKGYKNLTHNEWFFPIHFPGDPCMPGFLQAEALTQVCALCILTLEGNKGKQVLLLSCDKLRLFQKVRPGDKMVLDTELLSYRHGIAKGKGRAMVDGKLVCSCEMTFTLSESEERKALTPKK
;
A
#
# COMPACT_ATOMS: atom_id res chain seq x y z
N MET A 1 -24.95 -17.24 3.83
CA MET A 1 -23.61 -16.65 3.92
C MET A 1 -23.24 -16.16 2.54
N GLU A 2 -23.24 -14.84 2.31
CA GLU A 2 -22.75 -14.28 1.05
C GLU A 2 -21.28 -14.66 0.86
N LYS A 3 -20.94 -15.13 -0.35
CA LYS A 3 -19.54 -15.38 -0.71
C LYS A 3 -18.82 -14.04 -0.75
N VAL A 4 -17.92 -13.82 0.19
CA VAL A 4 -17.02 -12.67 0.18
C VAL A 4 -16.19 -12.74 -1.11
N LYS A 5 -16.37 -11.76 -2.01
CA LYS A 5 -15.65 -11.71 -3.28
C LYS A 5 -14.19 -11.36 -3.01
N MET A 6 -13.32 -12.36 -3.13
CA MET A 6 -11.88 -12.14 -3.10
C MET A 6 -11.38 -11.75 -4.49
N ILE A 7 -10.53 -10.73 -4.54
CA ILE A 7 -9.97 -10.19 -5.78
C ILE A 7 -8.45 -10.33 -5.72
N SER A 8 -7.82 -10.89 -6.76
CA SER A 8 -6.38 -10.77 -6.98
C SER A 8 -6.14 -9.72 -8.07
N LEU A 9 -5.10 -8.92 -7.92
CA LEU A 9 -4.76 -7.86 -8.86
C LEU A 9 -3.33 -8.05 -9.35
N ASP A 10 -3.17 -8.15 -10.68
CA ASP A 10 -1.87 -7.98 -11.34
C ASP A 10 -1.49 -6.49 -11.45
N TYR A 11 -0.30 -6.22 -11.98
CA TYR A 11 0.21 -4.86 -12.13
C TYR A 11 -0.74 -3.93 -12.90
N ASN A 12 -1.29 -4.38 -14.04
CA ASN A 12 -2.16 -3.54 -14.85
C ASN A 12 -3.45 -3.22 -14.10
N GLN A 13 -4.03 -4.22 -13.43
CA GLN A 13 -5.23 -4.04 -12.62
C GLN A 13 -4.98 -3.11 -11.43
N ILE A 14 -3.80 -3.20 -10.78
CA ILE A 14 -3.39 -2.29 -9.71
C ILE A 14 -3.43 -0.84 -10.18
N LEU A 15 -2.90 -0.55 -11.39
CA LEU A 15 -2.88 0.82 -11.94
C LEU A 15 -4.27 1.39 -12.20
N GLU A 16 -5.30 0.54 -12.35
CA GLU A 16 -6.67 1.00 -12.50
C GLU A 16 -7.28 1.46 -11.16
N TYR A 17 -6.86 0.87 -10.04
CA TYR A 17 -7.39 1.16 -8.70
C TYR A 17 -6.58 2.22 -7.97
N GLN A 18 -5.26 2.09 -8.00
CA GLN A 18 -4.30 2.95 -7.31
C GLN A 18 -3.76 4.01 -8.29
N ALA A 19 -3.62 5.23 -7.81
CA ALA A 19 -3.10 6.37 -8.56
C ALA A 19 -1.56 6.45 -8.55
N ASP A 20 -0.88 5.88 -7.55
CA ASP A 20 0.59 5.88 -7.47
C ASP A 20 1.25 5.20 -8.68
N ARG A 21 2.40 5.73 -9.10
CA ARG A 21 3.17 5.25 -10.26
C ARG A 21 4.63 5.12 -9.90
N TYR A 22 5.39 4.37 -10.71
CA TYR A 22 6.84 4.33 -10.62
C TYR A 22 7.42 5.77 -10.62
N PRO A 23 8.39 6.09 -9.75
CA PRO A 23 9.11 5.20 -8.82
C PRO A 23 8.52 5.10 -7.39
N TYR A 24 7.26 5.48 -7.20
CA TYR A 24 6.59 5.58 -5.89
C TYR A 24 5.47 4.55 -5.66
N LEU A 25 5.35 3.53 -6.53
CA LEU A 25 4.46 2.39 -6.31
C LEU A 25 5.26 1.27 -5.62
N PHE A 26 4.95 0.96 -4.35
CA PHE A 26 5.78 0.10 -3.50
C PHE A 26 5.22 -1.30 -3.24
N PHE A 27 4.44 -1.83 -4.18
CA PHE A 27 4.04 -3.24 -4.23
C PHE A 27 3.85 -3.67 -5.69
N ASP A 28 4.12 -4.94 -5.98
CA ASP A 28 4.16 -5.44 -7.36
C ASP A 28 2.89 -6.23 -7.72
N ARG A 29 2.28 -6.90 -6.74
CA ARG A 29 1.12 -7.76 -6.92
C ARG A 29 0.28 -7.84 -5.65
N ILE A 30 -1.02 -8.03 -5.84
CA ILE A 30 -1.97 -8.31 -4.77
C ILE A 30 -2.50 -9.73 -4.93
N ASP A 31 -2.24 -10.55 -3.93
CA ASP A 31 -2.69 -11.93 -3.88
C ASP A 31 -4.17 -11.99 -3.50
N GLU A 32 -4.61 -11.11 -2.59
CA GLU A 32 -5.97 -11.09 -2.07
C GLU A 32 -6.40 -9.70 -1.60
N VAL A 33 -7.56 -9.24 -2.07
CA VAL A 33 -8.34 -8.15 -1.48
C VAL A 33 -9.70 -8.66 -1.07
N ILE A 34 -10.08 -8.35 0.17
CA ILE A 34 -11.46 -8.36 0.62
C ILE A 34 -11.88 -6.89 0.76
N PRO A 35 -12.70 -6.36 -0.18
CA PRO A 35 -13.12 -4.96 -0.13
C PRO A 35 -13.72 -4.58 1.22
N GLY A 36 -13.26 -3.45 1.76
CA GLY A 36 -13.65 -2.94 3.07
C GLY A 36 -13.09 -3.68 4.28
N GLN A 37 -12.18 -4.65 4.12
CA GLN A 37 -11.71 -5.47 5.26
C GLN A 37 -10.20 -5.68 5.29
N ARG A 38 -9.61 -6.34 4.29
CA ARG A 38 -8.18 -6.70 4.32
C ARG A 38 -7.58 -6.78 2.93
N CYS A 39 -6.26 -6.61 2.85
CA CYS A 39 -5.52 -6.69 1.61
C CYS A 39 -4.13 -7.29 1.86
N LYS A 40 -3.75 -8.24 1.01
CA LYS A 40 -2.46 -8.94 1.05
C LYS A 40 -1.80 -8.96 -0.32
N GLY A 41 -0.52 -8.62 -0.34
CA GLY A 41 0.30 -8.64 -1.55
C GLY A 41 1.78 -8.71 -1.21
N TYR A 42 2.61 -8.34 -2.17
CA TYR A 42 4.05 -8.31 -1.94
C TYR A 42 4.78 -7.28 -2.81
N LYS A 43 5.98 -6.95 -2.35
CA LYS A 43 7.02 -6.25 -3.11
C LYS A 43 8.24 -7.16 -3.23
N ASN A 44 8.72 -7.38 -4.44
CA ASN A 44 10.04 -7.92 -4.71
C ASN A 44 11.06 -6.77 -4.68
N LEU A 45 12.14 -6.95 -3.93
CA LEU A 45 13.17 -5.94 -3.80
C LEU A 45 14.33 -6.30 -4.72
N THR A 46 14.64 -5.41 -5.65
CA THR A 46 15.81 -5.55 -6.54
C THR A 46 16.81 -4.44 -6.23
N HIS A 47 18.10 -4.71 -6.41
CA HIS A 47 19.12 -3.68 -6.23
C HIS A 47 18.94 -2.47 -7.18
N ASN A 48 18.17 -2.65 -8.25
CA ASN A 48 17.83 -1.60 -9.22
C ASN A 48 16.78 -0.59 -8.73
N GLU A 49 16.25 -0.72 -7.51
CA GLU A 49 15.38 0.31 -6.94
C GLU A 49 16.20 1.56 -6.59
N TRP A 50 15.65 2.74 -6.91
CA TRP A 50 16.34 4.03 -6.80
C TRP A 50 16.90 4.34 -5.40
N PHE A 51 16.31 3.77 -4.35
CA PHE A 51 16.70 4.03 -2.97
C PHE A 51 17.88 3.16 -2.50
N PHE A 52 18.12 1.98 -3.06
CA PHE A 52 19.21 1.11 -2.57
C PHE A 52 20.62 1.67 -2.79
N PRO A 53 20.95 2.30 -3.94
CA PRO A 53 22.27 2.91 -4.15
C PRO A 53 22.59 4.04 -3.16
N ILE A 54 21.57 4.71 -2.63
CA ILE A 54 21.72 5.87 -1.75
C ILE A 54 21.42 5.56 -0.26
N HIS A 55 20.85 4.39 0.04
CA HIS A 55 20.42 4.02 1.39
C HIS A 55 20.79 2.54 1.68
N PHE A 56 22.02 2.23 2.10
CA PHE A 56 23.19 3.10 2.17
C PHE A 56 24.28 2.55 1.24
N PRO A 57 25.18 3.38 0.70
CA PRO A 57 26.35 2.89 -0.02
C PRO A 57 27.12 1.86 0.83
N GLY A 58 27.30 0.64 0.32
CA GLY A 58 27.98 -0.47 1.00
C GLY A 58 27.10 -1.33 1.94
N ASP A 59 25.90 -0.87 2.30
CA ASP A 59 24.94 -1.61 3.13
C ASP A 59 23.49 -1.27 2.71
N PRO A 60 23.07 -1.70 1.51
CA PRO A 60 21.78 -1.33 0.93
C PRO A 60 20.63 -1.92 1.74
N CYS A 61 19.69 -1.06 2.16
CA CYS A 61 18.44 -1.48 2.78
C CYS A 61 17.28 -0.55 2.42
N MET A 62 16.06 -1.08 2.35
CA MET A 62 14.88 -0.28 2.03
C MET A 62 14.59 0.69 3.20
N PRO A 63 14.48 2.01 2.94
CA PRO A 63 14.12 2.97 3.98
C PRO A 63 12.84 2.57 4.71
N GLY A 64 12.84 2.66 6.04
CA GLY A 64 11.71 2.20 6.86
C GLY A 64 10.38 2.90 6.55
N PHE A 65 10.43 4.20 6.20
CA PHE A 65 9.25 4.94 5.77
C PHE A 65 8.67 4.43 4.44
N LEU A 66 9.49 3.91 3.52
CA LEU A 66 8.98 3.30 2.29
C LEU A 66 8.31 1.95 2.57
N GLN A 67 8.73 1.22 3.62
CA GLN A 67 8.03 0.01 4.07
C GLN A 67 6.65 0.35 4.65
N ALA A 68 6.56 1.44 5.43
CA ALA A 68 5.27 1.94 5.94
C ALA A 68 4.37 2.48 4.81
N GLU A 69 4.95 3.12 3.81
CA GLU A 69 4.24 3.56 2.60
C GLU A 69 3.69 2.36 1.82
N ALA A 70 4.48 1.31 1.61
CA ALA A 70 4.01 0.07 0.98
C ALA A 70 2.79 -0.53 1.71
N LEU A 71 2.82 -0.57 3.05
CA LEU A 71 1.68 -1.01 3.85
C LEU A 71 0.47 -0.08 3.69
N THR A 72 0.68 1.23 3.62
CA THR A 72 -0.40 2.20 3.41
C THR A 72 -1.06 2.01 2.05
N GLN A 73 -0.27 1.89 0.98
CA GLN A 73 -0.78 1.69 -0.38
C GLN A 73 -1.56 0.38 -0.52
N VAL A 74 -1.05 -0.71 0.06
CA VAL A 74 -1.76 -2.01 0.09
C VAL A 74 -3.04 -1.92 0.91
N CYS A 75 -3.00 -1.28 2.09
CA CYS A 75 -4.20 -1.09 2.92
C CYS A 75 -5.27 -0.26 2.21
N ALA A 76 -4.87 0.76 1.45
CA ALA A 76 -5.80 1.62 0.73
C ALA A 76 -6.61 0.89 -0.34
N LEU A 77 -6.08 -0.20 -0.91
CA LEU A 77 -6.82 -1.05 -1.84
C LEU A 77 -8.08 -1.66 -1.23
N CYS A 78 -8.16 -1.81 0.10
CA CYS A 78 -9.40 -2.21 0.77
C CYS A 78 -10.55 -1.23 0.45
N ILE A 79 -10.25 0.06 0.27
CA ILE A 79 -11.26 1.11 0.04
C ILE A 79 -11.33 1.47 -1.44
N LEU A 80 -10.20 1.49 -2.16
CA LEU A 80 -10.16 1.78 -3.60
C LEU A 80 -10.92 0.73 -4.41
N THR A 81 -11.02 -0.50 -3.92
CA THR A 81 -11.82 -1.58 -4.54
C THR A 81 -13.31 -1.52 -4.22
N LEU A 82 -13.75 -0.61 -3.34
CA LEU A 82 -15.17 -0.30 -3.18
C LEU A 82 -15.67 0.50 -4.38
N GLU A 83 -16.96 0.34 -4.68
CA GLU A 83 -17.61 1.05 -5.78
C GLU A 83 -17.45 2.57 -5.64
N GLY A 84 -17.11 3.24 -6.75
CA GLY A 84 -16.94 4.70 -6.80
C GLY A 84 -15.61 5.25 -6.26
N ASN A 85 -14.69 4.40 -5.77
CA ASN A 85 -13.39 4.86 -5.25
C ASN A 85 -12.19 4.60 -6.17
N LYS A 86 -12.41 3.87 -7.27
CA LYS A 86 -11.37 3.52 -8.24
C LYS A 86 -10.63 4.75 -8.77
N GLY A 87 -9.30 4.75 -8.66
CA GLY A 87 -8.42 5.80 -9.17
C GLY A 87 -8.43 7.10 -8.35
N LYS A 88 -9.02 7.11 -7.15
CA LYS A 88 -8.84 8.21 -6.20
C LYS A 88 -7.42 8.18 -5.62
N GLN A 89 -6.93 9.34 -5.22
CA GLN A 89 -5.65 9.47 -4.55
C GLN A 89 -5.78 9.15 -3.07
N VAL A 90 -4.71 8.61 -2.50
CA VAL A 90 -4.62 8.28 -1.09
C VAL A 90 -3.66 9.27 -0.43
N LEU A 91 -4.11 9.92 0.63
CA LEU A 91 -3.28 10.85 1.40
C LEU A 91 -3.11 10.31 2.81
N LEU A 92 -1.86 10.02 3.19
CA LEU A 92 -1.53 9.61 4.55
C LEU A 92 -1.68 10.81 5.50
N LEU A 93 -2.46 10.62 6.57
CA LEU A 93 -2.72 11.63 7.60
C LEU A 93 -1.89 11.37 8.87
N SER A 94 -1.77 10.11 9.28
CA SER A 94 -0.92 9.71 10.42
C SER A 94 -0.34 8.31 10.21
N CYS A 95 0.82 8.07 10.78
CA CYS A 95 1.44 6.75 10.90
C CYS A 95 1.87 6.57 12.36
N ASP A 96 1.18 5.68 13.05
CA ASP A 96 1.31 5.43 14.47
C ASP A 96 1.91 4.04 14.71
N LYS A 97 2.59 3.87 15.85
CA LYS A 97 3.20 2.59 16.27
C LYS A 97 4.10 1.94 15.20
N LEU A 98 4.76 2.74 14.37
CA LEU A 98 5.74 2.24 13.40
C LEU A 98 6.88 1.53 14.14
N ARG A 99 7.09 0.25 13.83
CA ARG A 99 8.19 -0.56 14.33
C ARG A 99 8.93 -1.19 13.15
N LEU A 100 10.25 -1.06 13.16
CA LEU A 100 11.15 -1.65 12.18
C LEU A 100 12.01 -2.68 12.91
N PHE A 101 11.91 -3.94 12.51
CA PHE A 101 12.49 -5.07 13.25
C PHE A 101 13.81 -5.53 12.63
N GLN A 102 13.90 -5.53 11.30
CA GLN A 102 15.06 -6.03 10.54
C GLN A 102 15.22 -5.24 9.24
N LYS A 103 16.44 -5.21 8.69
CA LYS A 103 16.73 -4.60 7.39
C LYS A 103 16.11 -5.43 6.28
N VAL A 104 15.33 -4.78 5.42
CA VAL A 104 14.88 -5.33 4.13
C VAL A 104 15.91 -4.97 3.08
N ARG A 105 16.37 -5.96 2.31
CA ARG A 105 17.53 -5.88 1.41
C ARG A 105 17.18 -6.20 -0.05
N PRO A 106 18.06 -5.86 -1.01
CA PRO A 106 17.96 -6.40 -2.35
C PRO A 106 17.91 -7.94 -2.34
N GLY A 107 17.00 -8.52 -3.12
CA GLY A 107 16.73 -9.95 -3.17
C GLY A 107 15.53 -10.39 -2.32
N ASP A 108 15.11 -9.59 -1.34
CA ASP A 108 14.00 -9.95 -0.46
C ASP A 108 12.66 -9.93 -1.21
N LYS A 109 11.76 -10.83 -0.83
CA LYS A 109 10.33 -10.71 -1.10
C LYS A 109 9.61 -10.27 0.16
N MET A 110 9.23 -8.99 0.20
CA MET A 110 8.50 -8.40 1.31
C MET A 110 6.99 -8.64 1.13
N VAL A 111 6.44 -9.57 1.89
CA VAL A 111 5.00 -9.84 1.97
C VAL A 111 4.34 -8.77 2.82
N LEU A 112 3.26 -8.18 2.31
CA LEU A 112 2.51 -7.08 2.91
C LEU A 112 1.11 -7.60 3.29
N ASP A 113 0.73 -7.49 4.55
CA ASP A 113 -0.54 -7.99 5.09
C ASP A 113 -1.22 -6.88 5.91
N THR A 114 -2.39 -6.45 5.47
CA THR A 114 -3.05 -5.24 5.98
C THR A 114 -4.53 -5.48 6.27
N GLU A 115 -5.04 -4.78 7.27
CA GLU A 115 -6.43 -4.83 7.72
C GLU A 115 -6.97 -3.41 7.89
N LEU A 116 -8.15 -3.16 7.32
CA LEU A 116 -8.91 -1.94 7.50
C LEU A 116 -9.69 -2.02 8.83
N LEU A 117 -9.36 -1.14 9.75
CA LEU A 117 -9.98 -1.07 11.07
C LEU A 117 -11.27 -0.24 11.06
N SER A 118 -11.30 0.82 10.26
CA SER A 118 -12.48 1.67 10.10
C SER A 118 -12.41 2.50 8.83
N TYR A 119 -13.56 2.81 8.23
CA TYR A 119 -13.69 3.81 7.17
C TYR A 119 -14.98 4.60 7.35
N ARG A 120 -14.87 5.89 7.70
CA ARG A 120 -16.02 6.78 7.97
C ARG A 120 -15.68 8.22 7.57
N HIS A 121 -16.63 8.92 6.97
CA HIS A 121 -16.46 10.32 6.55
C HIS A 121 -15.21 10.56 5.68
N GLY A 122 -14.87 9.61 4.80
CA GLY A 122 -13.69 9.68 3.94
C GLY A 122 -12.37 9.35 4.62
N ILE A 123 -12.35 9.15 5.94
CA ILE A 123 -11.15 8.82 6.71
C ILE A 123 -11.10 7.33 7.01
N ALA A 124 -9.98 6.72 6.67
CA ALA A 124 -9.65 5.33 6.89
C ALA A 124 -8.64 5.19 8.03
N LYS A 125 -8.79 4.14 8.82
CA LYS A 125 -7.74 3.64 9.73
C LYS A 125 -7.45 2.19 9.38
N GLY A 126 -6.18 1.86 9.26
CA GLY A 126 -5.71 0.52 8.99
C GLY A 126 -4.52 0.15 9.86
N LYS A 127 -4.20 -1.14 9.88
CA LYS A 127 -2.95 -1.66 10.44
C LYS A 127 -2.30 -2.59 9.41
N GLY A 128 -0.98 -2.65 9.45
CA GLY A 128 -0.21 -3.44 8.51
C GLY A 128 1.00 -4.09 9.15
N ARG A 129 1.39 -5.24 8.60
CA ARG A 129 2.66 -5.90 8.89
C ARG A 129 3.33 -6.34 7.59
N ALA A 130 4.64 -6.22 7.55
CA ALA A 130 5.48 -6.68 6.47
C ALA A 130 6.37 -7.83 6.94
N MET A 131 6.57 -8.84 6.11
CA MET A 131 7.37 -10.02 6.43
C MET A 131 8.33 -10.38 5.29
N VAL A 132 9.53 -10.83 5.64
CA VAL A 132 10.51 -11.44 4.72
C VAL A 132 10.87 -12.80 5.30
N ASP A 133 10.79 -13.87 4.49
CA ASP A 133 11.08 -15.25 4.91
C ASP A 133 10.37 -15.67 6.22
N GLY A 134 9.11 -15.26 6.37
CA GLY A 134 8.31 -15.56 7.56
C GLY A 134 8.63 -14.71 8.80
N LYS A 135 9.60 -13.80 8.74
CA LYS A 135 10.01 -12.93 9.85
C LYS A 135 9.42 -11.53 9.69
N LEU A 136 8.92 -10.97 10.78
CA LEU A 136 8.40 -9.60 10.82
C LEU A 136 9.53 -8.59 10.58
N VAL A 137 9.35 -7.69 9.61
CA VAL A 137 10.33 -6.64 9.27
C VAL A 137 9.81 -5.22 9.54
N CYS A 138 8.50 -5.00 9.38
CA CYS A 138 7.84 -3.73 9.66
C CYS A 138 6.41 -3.95 10.18
N SER A 139 5.92 -3.06 11.05
CA SER A 139 4.51 -2.95 11.38
C SER A 139 4.12 -1.51 11.69
N CYS A 140 2.92 -1.09 11.34
CA CYS A 140 2.37 0.22 11.70
C CYS A 140 0.84 0.23 11.72
N GLU A 141 0.29 1.29 12.32
CA GLU A 141 -1.10 1.72 12.18
C GLU A 141 -1.11 3.00 11.33
N MET A 142 -2.02 3.10 10.36
CA MET A 142 -2.08 4.23 9.42
C MET A 142 -3.47 4.83 9.40
N THR A 143 -3.53 6.16 9.41
CA THR A 143 -4.75 6.92 9.11
C THR A 143 -4.55 7.59 7.76
N PHE A 144 -5.48 7.41 6.82
CA PHE A 144 -5.40 8.00 5.49
C PHE A 144 -6.78 8.43 4.99
N THR A 145 -6.82 9.30 3.98
CA THR A 145 -8.06 9.77 3.35
C THR A 145 -8.00 9.58 1.84
N LEU A 146 -9.18 9.47 1.22
CA LEU A 146 -9.29 9.54 -0.23
C LEU A 146 -9.49 10.97 -0.68
N SER A 147 -8.70 11.43 -1.65
CA SER A 147 -8.96 12.68 -2.37
C SER A 147 -9.26 12.40 -3.84
N GLU A 148 -10.12 13.23 -4.43
CA GLU A 148 -10.23 13.27 -5.88
C GLU A 148 -8.98 13.96 -6.44
N SER A 149 -8.38 13.36 -7.48
CA SER A 149 -7.30 14.00 -8.22
C SER A 149 -7.80 15.32 -8.81
N GLU A 150 -6.99 16.37 -8.76
CA GLU A 150 -7.31 17.69 -9.35
C GLU A 150 -7.68 17.59 -10.83
N GLU A 151 -7.04 16.69 -11.57
CA GLU A 151 -7.35 16.40 -12.98
C GLU A 151 -8.78 15.86 -13.17
N ARG A 152 -9.23 14.92 -12.33
CA ARG A 152 -10.64 14.47 -12.33
C ARG A 152 -11.60 15.57 -11.89
N LYS A 153 -11.25 16.38 -10.88
CA LYS A 153 -12.08 17.52 -10.47
C LYS A 153 -12.29 18.51 -11.63
N ALA A 154 -11.28 18.69 -12.49
CA ALA A 154 -11.38 19.53 -13.68
C ALA A 154 -12.29 18.94 -14.77
N LEU A 155 -12.45 17.61 -14.83
CA LEU A 155 -13.31 16.89 -15.78
C LEU A 155 -14.75 16.72 -15.29
N THR A 156 -15.00 16.86 -13.98
CA THR A 156 -16.35 16.78 -13.41
C THR A 156 -17.03 18.15 -13.55
N PRO A 157 -18.20 18.25 -14.21
CA PRO A 157 -18.91 19.53 -14.32
C PRO A 157 -19.27 20.05 -12.93
N LYS A 158 -18.89 21.29 -12.64
CA LYS A 158 -19.31 21.98 -11.41
C LYS A 158 -20.84 22.15 -11.47
N LYS A 159 -21.53 21.60 -10.47
CA LYS A 159 -22.96 21.85 -10.25
C LYS A 159 -23.20 23.28 -9.81
#